data_AF-A0A395VUT7-F1
#
_entry.id   AF-A0A395VUT7-F1
#
_cell.length_a   1.000
_cell.length_b   1.000
_cell.length_c   1.000
_cell.angle_alpha   90.00
_cell.angle_beta   90.00
_cell.angle_gamma   90.00
#
_symmetry.space_group_name_H-M   'P 1'
#
loop_
_entity.id
_entity.type
_entity.pdbx_description
1 polymer ?
#
loop_
_entity_poly.entity_id
_entity_poly.type
_entity_poly.pdbx_seq_one_letter_code
_entity_poly.pdbx_strand_id
1 'polypeptide(L)'
;MKEEPDNLSVPYNFARCFNVQCPQASKCLRHTATQLDTADNLYITIVNPARYPADGNQCECFKTTAKVHVAWGLKQLLNRIPYEDAVSIRIQLVGHYGKTGYYRFYRGERGLMPKDQAYIRQLFRNKGIKEEPTYQRYTEEYIW
;
A
#
# COMPACT_ATOMS: atom_id res chain seq x y z
N MET A 1 -2.33 -9.41 24.94
CA MET A 1 -2.22 -8.25 24.03
C MET A 1 -3.49 -8.26 23.21
N LYS A 2 -4.39 -7.29 23.42
CA LYS A 2 -5.62 -7.23 22.60
C LYS A 2 -5.18 -6.75 21.22
N GLU A 3 -5.29 -7.62 20.22
CA GLU A 3 -5.26 -7.18 18.83
C GLU A 3 -6.40 -6.17 18.69
N GLU A 4 -6.06 -4.89 18.48
CA GLU A 4 -7.05 -3.93 18.02
C GLU A 4 -7.63 -4.49 16.72
N PRO A 5 -8.97 -4.50 16.55
CA PRO A 5 -9.56 -4.99 15.32
C PRO A 5 -9.01 -4.12 14.20
N ASP A 6 -8.19 -4.75 13.36
CA ASP A 6 -7.69 -4.22 12.10
C ASP A 6 -8.90 -3.60 11.41
N ASN A 7 -9.00 -2.27 11.39
CA ASN A 7 -10.20 -1.55 10.95
C ASN A 7 -10.22 -1.61 9.41
N LEU A 8 -10.52 -2.80 8.91
CA LEU A 8 -10.45 -3.23 7.53
C LEU A 8 -11.64 -2.66 6.78
N SER A 9 -11.62 -1.36 6.53
CA SER A 9 -12.60 -0.74 5.65
C SER A 9 -12.24 -1.03 4.19
N VAL A 10 -12.99 -1.92 3.56
CA VAL A 10 -12.91 -2.17 2.12
C VAL A 10 -13.25 -0.86 1.39
N PRO A 11 -12.41 -0.36 0.47
CA PRO A 11 -12.72 0.84 -0.28
C PRO A 11 -14.03 0.71 -1.06
N TYR A 12 -14.84 1.76 -1.06
CA TYR A 12 -16.16 1.78 -1.69
C TYR A 12 -16.15 1.28 -3.14
N ASN A 13 -15.20 1.76 -3.95
CA ASN A 13 -15.07 1.42 -5.37
C ASN A 13 -14.30 0.12 -5.65
N PHE A 14 -13.87 -0.62 -4.63
CA PHE A 14 -13.14 -1.88 -4.85
C PHE A 14 -14.11 -3.01 -5.22
N ALA A 15 -13.98 -3.58 -6.42
CA ALA A 15 -14.89 -4.62 -6.89
C ALA A 15 -14.73 -5.94 -6.10
N ARG A 16 -15.86 -6.45 -5.60
CA ARG A 16 -16.03 -7.74 -4.91
C ARG A 16 -16.18 -8.91 -5.86
N CYS A 17 -15.78 -10.11 -5.43
CA CYS A 17 -15.91 -11.32 -6.23
C CYS A 17 -16.68 -12.41 -5.50
N PHE A 18 -17.90 -12.70 -5.97
CA PHE A 18 -18.80 -13.71 -5.41
C PHE A 18 -18.65 -15.09 -6.07
N ASN A 19 -17.59 -15.32 -6.86
CA ASN A 19 -17.33 -16.64 -7.42
C ASN A 19 -16.90 -17.64 -6.33
N VAL A 20 -17.88 -18.35 -5.76
CA VAL A 20 -17.67 -19.35 -4.71
C VAL A 20 -16.90 -20.59 -5.18
N GLN A 21 -16.86 -20.84 -6.49
CA GLN A 21 -16.14 -21.98 -7.08
C GLN A 21 -14.68 -21.65 -7.42
N CYS A 22 -14.22 -20.42 -7.13
CA CYS A 22 -12.87 -20.00 -7.46
C CYS A 22 -11.82 -20.72 -6.59
N PRO A 23 -10.88 -21.48 -7.17
CA PRO A 23 -9.85 -22.18 -6.39
C PRO A 23 -8.85 -21.23 -5.72
N GLN A 24 -8.76 -19.98 -6.19
CA GLN A 24 -7.90 -18.93 -5.62
C GLN A 24 -8.62 -18.07 -4.56
N ALA A 25 -9.86 -18.38 -4.18
CA ALA A 25 -10.69 -17.55 -3.31
C ALA A 25 -10.00 -17.18 -1.97
N SER A 26 -9.35 -18.15 -1.31
CA SER A 26 -8.64 -17.94 -0.03
C SER A 26 -7.42 -17.00 -0.13
N LYS A 27 -6.89 -16.81 -1.34
CA LYS A 27 -5.74 -15.93 -1.62
C LYS A 27 -6.16 -14.64 -2.36
N CYS A 28 -7.46 -14.44 -2.57
CA CYS A 28 -7.98 -13.35 -3.38
C CYS A 28 -8.65 -12.28 -2.52
N LEU A 29 -8.08 -11.08 -2.49
CA LEU A 29 -8.58 -9.94 -1.75
C LEU A 29 -9.99 -9.52 -2.16
N ARG A 30 -10.38 -9.75 -3.42
CA ARG A 30 -11.76 -9.48 -3.88
C ARG A 30 -12.79 -10.43 -3.24
N HIS A 31 -12.37 -11.64 -2.89
CA HIS A 31 -13.22 -12.59 -2.18
C HIS A 31 -13.23 -12.25 -0.68
N THR A 32 -12.08 -11.93 -0.08
CA THR A 32 -12.02 -11.42 1.30
C THR A 32 -12.88 -10.17 1.47
N ALA A 33 -12.87 -9.25 0.51
CA ALA A 33 -13.70 -8.05 0.52
C ALA A 33 -15.19 -8.34 0.66
N THR A 34 -15.69 -9.44 0.07
CA THR A 34 -17.11 -9.80 0.17
C THR A 34 -17.49 -10.27 1.58
N GLN A 35 -16.53 -10.86 2.30
CA GLN A 35 -16.72 -11.34 3.67
C GLN A 35 -16.68 -10.20 4.70
N LEU A 36 -16.08 -9.07 4.33
CA LEU A 36 -15.97 -7.86 5.14
C LEU A 36 -17.11 -6.86 4.87
N ASP A 37 -17.97 -7.13 3.89
CA ASP A 37 -19.10 -6.25 3.59
C ASP A 37 -20.11 -6.25 4.74
N THR A 38 -20.55 -5.04 5.11
CA THR A 38 -21.61 -4.81 6.09
C THR A 38 -22.88 -4.35 5.39
N ALA A 39 -24.02 -4.42 6.10
CA ALA A 39 -25.29 -3.89 5.60
C ALA A 39 -25.30 -2.35 5.44
N ASP A 40 -24.24 -1.65 5.85
CA ASP A 40 -24.13 -0.19 5.77
C ASP A 40 -23.99 0.29 4.31
N ASN A 41 -23.48 -0.55 3.41
CA ASN A 41 -23.35 -0.22 1.99
C ASN A 41 -24.59 -0.67 1.21
N LEU A 42 -25.43 0.28 0.80
CA LEU A 42 -26.62 0.00 -0.04
C LEU A 42 -26.26 -0.58 -1.41
N TYR A 43 -25.10 -0.19 -1.94
CA TYR A 43 -24.62 -0.63 -3.23
C TYR A 43 -23.17 -1.06 -3.12
N ILE A 44 -22.84 -2.14 -3.82
CA ILE A 44 -21.47 -2.64 -3.95
C ILE A 44 -21.11 -2.83 -5.41
N THR A 45 -19.83 -2.62 -5.74
CA THR A 45 -19.30 -2.95 -7.06
C THR A 45 -18.92 -4.42 -7.08
N ILE A 46 -19.36 -5.17 -8.10
CA ILE A 46 -19.01 -6.58 -8.27
C ILE A 46 -18.21 -6.79 -9.56
N VAL A 47 -17.31 -7.78 -9.54
CA VAL A 47 -16.69 -8.31 -10.76
C VAL A 47 -17.79 -8.91 -11.63
N ASN A 48 -17.82 -8.53 -12.91
CA ASN A 48 -18.75 -9.10 -13.90
C ASN A 48 -18.65 -10.64 -13.91
N PRO A 49 -19.72 -11.37 -13.55
CA PRO A 49 -19.71 -12.84 -13.52
C PRO A 49 -19.34 -13.50 -14.85
N ALA A 50 -19.60 -12.84 -15.99
CA ALA A 50 -19.19 -13.32 -17.31
C ALA A 50 -17.67 -13.33 -17.52
N ARG A 51 -16.89 -12.76 -16.60
CA ARG A 51 -15.42 -12.75 -16.60
C ARG A 51 -14.82 -13.75 -15.61
N TYR A 52 -15.63 -14.60 -14.98
CA TYR A 52 -15.10 -15.66 -14.13
C TYR A 52 -14.36 -16.69 -15.00
N PRO A 53 -13.14 -17.11 -14.62
CA PRO A 53 -12.38 -18.06 -15.41
C PRO A 53 -13.06 -19.43 -15.38
N ALA A 54 -13.20 -20.06 -16.53
CA ALA A 54 -13.81 -21.39 -16.67
C ALA A 54 -12.95 -22.51 -16.02
N ASP A 55 -11.63 -22.31 -15.97
CA ASP A 55 -10.63 -23.27 -15.49
C ASP A 55 -10.00 -22.87 -14.14
N GLY A 56 -10.41 -21.74 -13.56
CA GLY A 56 -10.01 -21.28 -12.23
C GLY A 56 -8.55 -20.80 -12.08
N ASN A 57 -7.69 -20.94 -13.09
CA ASN A 57 -6.24 -20.78 -12.93
C ASN A 57 -5.66 -19.46 -13.48
N GLN A 58 -6.33 -18.78 -14.42
CA GLN A 58 -5.89 -17.47 -14.92
C GLN A 58 -6.99 -16.41 -14.75
N CYS A 59 -7.21 -16.00 -13.51
CA CYS A 59 -8.15 -14.93 -13.20
C CYS A 59 -7.50 -13.55 -13.41
N GLU A 60 -7.88 -12.83 -14.46
CA GLU A 60 -7.45 -11.44 -14.70
C GLU A 60 -7.85 -10.48 -13.57
N CYS A 61 -8.91 -10.82 -12.84
CA CYS A 61 -9.40 -10.06 -11.71
C CYS A 61 -8.70 -10.41 -10.40
N PHE A 62 -7.76 -11.37 -10.38
CA PHE A 62 -7.09 -11.80 -9.16
C PHE A 62 -6.35 -10.63 -8.50
N LYS A 63 -6.52 -10.52 -7.19
CA LYS A 63 -5.81 -9.55 -6.36
C LYS A 63 -5.35 -10.28 -5.11
N THR A 64 -4.06 -10.30 -4.85
CA THR A 64 -3.49 -11.07 -3.74
C THR A 64 -3.94 -10.53 -2.38
N THR A 65 -4.14 -11.43 -1.41
CA THR A 65 -4.25 -11.11 0.02
C THR A 65 -2.89 -10.89 0.70
N ALA A 66 -1.78 -10.92 -0.03
CA ALA A 66 -0.48 -10.54 0.52
C ALA A 66 -0.51 -9.05 0.90
N LYS A 67 -0.36 -8.77 2.20
CA LYS A 67 -0.14 -7.41 2.69
C LYS A 67 1.25 -6.91 2.28
N VAL A 68 1.38 -5.60 2.16
CA VAL A 68 2.66 -4.94 1.92
C VAL A 68 3.07 -4.14 3.14
N HIS A 69 4.37 -4.17 3.40
CA HIS A 69 4.99 -3.37 4.44
C HIS A 69 5.04 -1.91 4.01
N VAL A 70 4.23 -1.06 4.65
CA VAL A 70 4.12 0.37 4.33
C VAL A 70 4.81 1.18 5.41
N ALA A 71 5.69 2.08 4.99
CA ALA A 71 6.38 3.01 5.87
C ALA A 71 5.70 4.38 5.84
N TRP A 72 5.78 5.12 6.96
CA TRP A 72 5.07 6.39 7.10
C TRP A 72 5.96 7.48 7.69
N GLY A 73 5.87 8.66 7.08
CA GLY A 73 6.59 9.85 7.53
C GLY A 73 8.02 9.91 7.00
N LEU A 74 8.50 11.12 6.67
CA LEU A 74 9.91 11.35 6.25
C LEU A 74 10.68 12.26 7.23
N LYS A 75 10.04 12.72 8.31
CA LYS A 75 10.64 13.69 9.23
C LYS A 75 11.83 13.11 9.97
N GLN A 76 11.72 11.89 10.49
CA GLN A 76 12.83 11.24 11.19
C GLN A 76 13.97 10.87 10.23
N LEU A 77 13.63 10.47 9.01
CA LEU A 77 14.57 10.09 7.97
C LEU A 77 15.57 11.21 7.64
N LEU A 78 15.09 12.45 7.46
CA LEU A 78 15.95 13.58 7.08
C LEU A 78 16.80 14.12 8.24
N ASN A 79 16.42 13.85 9.49
CA ASN A 79 17.17 14.32 10.67
C ASN A 79 18.41 13.47 10.97
N ARG A 80 18.54 12.28 10.38
CA ARG A 80 19.61 11.31 10.66
C ARG A 80 20.78 11.38 9.68
N ILE A 81 20.72 12.27 8.71
CA ILE A 81 21.72 12.39 7.64
C ILE A 81 22.33 13.79 7.64
N PRO A 82 23.54 13.98 7.10
CA PRO A 82 24.17 15.30 7.00
C PRO A 82 23.25 16.31 6.31
N TYR A 83 23.29 17.56 6.75
CA TYR A 83 22.36 18.60 6.28
C TYR A 83 22.39 18.78 4.76
N GLU A 84 23.57 18.77 4.14
CA GLU A 84 23.71 18.92 2.69
C GLU A 84 23.04 17.77 1.92
N ASP A 85 23.19 16.54 2.42
CA ASP A 85 22.51 15.38 1.85
C ASP A 85 21.01 15.43 2.09
N ALA A 86 20.56 15.87 3.26
CA ALA A 86 19.13 16.08 3.55
C ALA A 86 18.49 17.08 2.58
N VAL A 87 19.18 18.18 2.29
CA VAL A 87 18.72 19.18 1.30
C VAL A 87 18.67 18.58 -0.09
N SER A 88 19.73 17.88 -0.52
CA SER A 88 19.81 17.27 -1.84
C SER A 88 18.75 16.18 -2.05
N ILE A 89 18.55 15.30 -1.06
CA ILE A 89 17.54 14.25 -1.09
C ILE A 89 16.14 14.87 -1.10
N ARG A 90 15.89 15.91 -0.29
CA ARG A 90 14.61 16.64 -0.32
C ARG A 90 14.29 17.19 -1.70
N ILE A 91 15.27 17.80 -2.39
CA ILE A 91 15.07 18.33 -3.75
C ILE A 91 14.65 17.20 -4.70
N GLN A 92 15.33 16.04 -4.64
CA GLN A 92 15.01 14.88 -5.48
C GLN A 92 13.62 14.32 -5.18
N LEU A 93 13.25 14.21 -3.90
CA LEU A 93 11.92 13.74 -3.49
C LEU A 93 10.82 14.71 -3.93
N VAL A 94 11.03 16.01 -3.80
CA VAL A 94 10.08 17.03 -4.28
C VAL A 94 9.97 16.98 -5.80
N GLY A 95 11.07 16.78 -6.53
CA GLY A 95 11.07 16.62 -7.98
C GLY A 95 10.31 15.38 -8.44
N HIS A 96 10.47 14.25 -7.74
CA HIS A 96 9.84 12.98 -8.09
C HIS A 96 8.35 12.91 -7.72
N TYR A 97 7.98 13.38 -6.52
CA TYR A 97 6.61 13.26 -5.99
C TYR A 97 5.76 14.54 -6.12
N GLY A 98 6.37 15.64 -6.56
CA GLY A 98 5.80 16.98 -6.47
C GLY A 98 5.76 17.51 -5.03
N LYS A 99 5.62 18.83 -4.88
CA LYS A 99 5.61 19.51 -3.57
C LYS A 99 4.53 18.96 -2.64
N THR A 100 3.31 18.83 -3.13
CA THR A 100 2.17 18.33 -2.33
C THR A 100 2.37 16.88 -1.93
N GLY A 101 2.79 16.01 -2.87
CA GLY A 101 3.04 14.59 -2.59
C GLY A 101 4.13 14.40 -1.54
N TYR A 102 5.25 15.09 -1.69
CA TYR A 102 6.34 15.09 -0.71
C TYR A 102 5.85 15.44 0.70
N TYR A 103 5.10 16.54 0.86
CA TYR A 103 4.68 16.96 2.19
C TYR A 103 3.64 16.03 2.84
N ARG A 104 2.82 15.34 2.05
CA ARG A 104 1.93 14.28 2.56
C ARG A 104 2.74 13.09 3.08
N PHE A 105 3.79 12.66 2.36
CA PHE A 105 4.72 11.64 2.87
C PHE A 105 5.47 12.14 4.11
N TYR A 106 5.93 13.40 4.11
CA TYR A 106 6.67 14.00 5.22
C TYR A 106 5.88 13.97 6.52
N ARG A 107 4.60 14.37 6.49
CA ARG A 107 3.69 14.35 7.64
C ARG A 107 3.09 12.98 7.95
N GLY A 108 3.31 11.97 7.11
CA GLY A 108 2.75 10.63 7.30
C GLY A 108 1.26 10.52 6.96
N GLU A 109 0.74 11.43 6.13
CA GLU A 109 -0.64 11.43 5.60
C GLU A 109 -0.80 10.50 4.39
N ARG A 110 0.32 10.04 3.82
CA ARG A 110 0.38 9.07 2.74
C ARG A 110 1.47 8.04 3.05
N GLY A 111 1.17 6.77 2.85
CA GLY A 111 2.09 5.67 3.09
C GLY A 111 3.03 5.45 1.91
N LEU A 112 4.31 5.22 2.21
CA LEU A 112 5.36 4.91 1.25
C LEU A 112 5.26 3.42 0.90
N MET A 113 4.87 3.11 -0.33
CA MET A 113 4.80 1.73 -0.80
C MET A 113 6.22 1.14 -0.90
N PRO A 114 6.38 -0.20 -0.98
CA PRO A 114 7.71 -0.83 -1.12
C PRO A 114 8.57 -0.23 -2.25
N LYS A 115 7.94 0.17 -3.37
CA LYS A 115 8.61 0.87 -4.48
C LYS A 115 9.16 2.25 -4.08
N ASP A 116 8.43 2.98 -3.25
CA ASP A 116 8.82 4.31 -2.77
C ASP A 116 9.96 4.20 -1.75
N GLN A 117 9.87 3.21 -0.86
CA GLN A 117 10.94 2.88 0.09
C GLN A 117 12.23 2.47 -0.64
N ALA A 118 12.11 1.64 -1.69
CA ALA A 118 13.25 1.25 -2.52
C ALA A 118 13.87 2.45 -3.24
N TYR A 119 13.04 3.36 -3.79
CA TYR A 119 13.53 4.59 -4.40
C TYR A 119 14.30 5.46 -3.40
N ILE A 120 13.74 5.69 -2.21
CA ILE A 120 14.41 6.48 -1.15
C ILE A 120 15.74 5.83 -0.72
N ARG A 121 15.77 4.50 -0.57
CA ARG A 121 16.99 3.75 -0.29
C ARG A 121 18.05 3.95 -1.39
N GLN A 122 17.64 3.98 -2.65
CA GLN A 122 18.56 4.28 -3.76
C GLN A 122 19.17 5.68 -3.60
N LEU A 123 18.40 6.70 -3.21
CA LEU A 123 18.91 8.05 -3.00
C LEU A 123 19.97 8.09 -1.90
N PHE A 124 19.76 7.33 -0.81
CA PHE A 124 20.74 7.22 0.28
C PHE A 124 22.04 6.60 -0.21
N ARG A 125 21.95 5.48 -0.94
CA ARG A 125 23.11 4.79 -1.52
C ARG A 125 23.89 5.68 -2.49
N ASN A 126 23.20 6.48 -3.31
CA ASN A 126 23.83 7.44 -4.22
C ASN A 126 24.62 8.53 -3.49
N LYS A 127 24.30 8.79 -2.22
CA LYS A 127 25.03 9.71 -1.33
C LYS A 127 26.12 9.03 -0.50
N GLY A 128 26.33 7.72 -0.68
CA GLY A 128 27.28 6.95 0.13
C GLY A 128 26.78 6.65 1.55
N ILE A 129 25.50 6.93 1.86
CA ILE A 129 24.89 6.63 3.15
C ILE A 129 24.58 5.13 3.18
N LYS A 130 25.31 4.40 4.04
CA LYS A 130 25.18 2.94 4.19
C LYS A 130 24.01 2.53 5.09
N GLU A 131 23.58 3.43 5.96
CA GLU A 131 22.48 3.20 6.88
C GLU A 131 21.15 3.14 6.14
N GLU A 132 20.29 2.23 6.57
CA GLU A 132 18.96 2.08 6.00
C GLU A 132 18.05 3.24 6.42
N PRO A 133 17.21 3.77 5.51
CA PRO A 133 16.28 4.83 5.86
C PRO A 133 15.26 4.37 6.91
N THR A 134 15.13 5.13 8.00
CA THR A 134 14.18 4.85 9.08
C THR A 134 13.01 5.83 9.05
N TYR A 135 11.81 5.32 9.23
CA TYR A 135 10.56 6.08 9.15
C TYR A 135 9.86 6.15 10.51
N GLN A 136 8.84 6.99 10.64
CA GLN A 136 8.17 7.22 11.94
C GLN A 136 7.32 6.05 12.42
N ARG A 137 6.66 5.33 11.50
CA ARG A 137 5.90 4.11 11.81
C ARG A 137 5.78 3.22 10.58
N TYR A 138 5.35 1.99 10.82
CA TYR A 138 5.16 0.96 9.81
C TYR A 138 3.81 0.28 10.00
N THR A 139 3.16 -0.13 8.91
CA THR A 139 1.92 -0.91 8.92
C THR A 139 1.94 -1.98 7.84
N GLU A 140 1.14 -3.03 8.02
CA GLU A 140 0.89 -4.07 7.01
C GLU A 140 -0.45 -3.79 6.34
N GLU A 141 -0.42 -3.36 5.09
CA GLU A 141 -1.60 -2.87 4.36
C GLU A 141 -1.96 -3.80 3.21
N TYR A 142 -3.25 -4.01 2.97
CA TYR A 142 -3.70 -4.57 1.70
C TYR A 142 -3.55 -3.52 0.59
N ILE A 143 -3.00 -3.93 -0.55
CA ILE A 143 -3.16 -3.15 -1.78
C ILE A 143 -4.55 -3.47 -2.31
N TRP A 144 -5.52 -2.59 -2.08
CA TRP A 144 -6.82 -2.67 -2.74
C TRP A 144 -6.68 -2.37 -4.25
#